data_AF-A0A2E7HQ08-F1
#
_entry.id   AF-A0A2E7HQ08-F1
#
_cell.length_a   1.000
_cell.length_b   1.000
_cell.length_c   1.000
_cell.angle_alpha   90.00
_cell.angle_beta   90.00
_cell.angle_gamma   90.00
#
_symmetry.space_group_name_H-M   'P 1'
#
loop_
_entity.id
_entity.type
_entity.pdbx_description
1 polymer ?
#
loop_
_entity_poly.entity_id
_entity_poly.type
_entity_poly.pdbx_seq_one_letter_code
_entity_poly.pdbx_strand_id
1 'polypeptide(L)'
;MTTDTKEVVHNASLLLQLSAAPQLLKQRTKSEKHARLLRCGKCYWCMRRDCGKCPTCKDKRKFGGEGKKKKACLFRQCLSPVSAK
;
A
#
# COMPACT_ATOMS: atom_id res chain seq x y z
N MET A 1 38.46 1.25 33.14
CA MET A 1 38.56 1.27 31.67
C MET A 1 37.56 2.29 31.17
N THR A 2 38.06 3.47 30.82
CA THR A 2 37.25 4.65 30.47
C THR A 2 36.66 4.46 29.08
N THR A 3 35.45 3.94 28.98
CA THR A 3 34.68 3.99 27.72
C THR A 3 34.13 5.40 27.58
N ASP A 4 34.92 6.18 26.87
CA ASP A 4 34.76 7.54 26.38
C ASP A 4 33.28 7.95 26.17
N THR A 5 32.85 9.01 26.87
CA THR A 5 31.50 9.59 26.79
C THR A 5 31.11 10.03 25.37
N LYS A 6 32.06 10.13 24.42
CA LYS A 6 31.77 10.48 23.02
C LYS A 6 31.12 9.33 22.24
N GLU A 7 31.23 8.08 22.68
CA GLU A 7 30.51 6.92 22.10
C GLU A 7 29.00 7.00 22.39
N VAL A 8 28.62 7.39 23.61
CA VAL A 8 27.20 7.55 24.00
C VAL A 8 26.57 8.75 23.27
N VAL A 9 27.33 9.83 23.08
CA VAL A 9 26.88 11.03 22.34
C VAL A 9 26.73 10.75 20.83
N HIS A 10 27.63 9.97 20.21
CA HIS A 10 27.49 9.56 18.81
C HIS A 10 26.23 8.70 18.57
N ASN A 11 25.92 7.77 19.48
CA ASN A 11 24.72 6.94 19.38
C ASN A 11 23.42 7.73 19.57
N ALA A 12 23.41 8.72 20.47
CA ALA A 12 22.27 9.63 20.64
C ALA A 12 22.04 10.54 19.42
N SER A 13 23.12 11.02 18.77
CA SER A 13 23.03 11.84 17.56
C SER A 13 22.51 11.04 16.36
N LEU A 14 22.85 9.75 16.25
CA LEU A 14 22.33 8.85 15.22
C LEU A 14 20.83 8.51 15.44
N LEU A 15 20.41 8.33 16.70
CA LEU A 15 18.99 8.11 17.05
C LEU A 15 18.10 9.33 16.72
N LEU A 16 18.63 10.55 16.84
CA LEU A 16 17.89 11.77 16.49
C LEU A 16 17.72 11.90 14.96
N GLN A 17 18.71 11.49 14.17
CA GLN A 17 18.65 11.51 12.70
C GLN A 17 17.63 10.52 12.11
N LEU A 18 17.37 9.38 12.76
CA LEU A 18 16.34 8.42 12.35
C LEU A 18 14.90 8.90 12.63
N SER A 19 14.72 9.80 13.60
CA SER A 19 13.42 10.39 13.93
C SER A 19 13.01 11.54 12.98
N ALA A 20 13.99 12.12 12.30
CA ALA A 20 13.84 13.28 11.43
C ALA A 20 14.04 12.95 9.95
N ALA A 21 13.49 11.83 9.46
CA ALA A 21 13.44 11.53 8.04
C ALA A 21 12.22 12.22 7.38
N PRO A 22 12.38 13.38 6.70
CA PRO A 22 11.37 13.83 5.77
C PRO A 22 11.40 12.89 4.56
N GLN A 23 10.40 12.01 4.49
CA GLN A 23 9.75 11.59 3.24
C GLN A 23 10.68 11.38 2.02
N LEU A 24 11.74 10.58 2.16
CA LEU A 24 12.43 10.07 0.98
C LEU A 24 11.48 9.07 0.30
N LEU A 25 11.19 9.33 -0.98
CA LEU A 25 10.33 8.55 -1.91
C LEU A 25 8.85 8.98 -2.06
N LYS A 26 8.58 10.26 -2.33
CA LYS A 26 7.43 10.59 -3.18
C LYS A 26 7.67 11.74 -4.14
N GLN A 27 8.76 11.66 -4.89
CA GLN A 27 8.84 12.44 -6.13
C GLN A 27 7.81 11.87 -7.12
N ARG A 28 6.64 12.52 -7.22
CA ARG A 28 5.71 12.30 -8.33
C ARG A 28 6.31 12.97 -9.56
N THR A 29 7.18 12.25 -10.27
CA THR A 29 7.51 12.59 -11.65
C THR A 29 6.23 12.57 -12.49
N LYS A 30 6.17 13.46 -13.48
CA LYS A 30 5.04 13.64 -14.40
C LYS A 30 4.63 12.27 -14.95
N SER A 31 3.38 11.88 -14.71
CA SER A 31 2.84 10.53 -14.92
C SER A 31 3.22 9.97 -16.29
N GLU A 32 4.22 9.10 -16.33
CA GLU A 32 4.19 8.02 -17.31
C GLU A 32 2.84 7.33 -17.16
N LYS A 33 2.18 6.99 -18.27
CA LYS A 33 0.95 6.22 -18.24
C LYS A 33 1.30 4.83 -17.71
N HIS A 34 1.29 4.68 -16.38
CA HIS A 34 1.49 3.38 -15.74
C HIS A 34 0.47 2.43 -16.36
N ALA A 35 1.00 1.41 -17.04
CA ALA A 35 0.18 0.39 -17.67
C ALA A 35 -0.80 -0.16 -16.62
N ARG A 36 -2.09 -0.19 -16.97
CA ARG A 36 -3.11 -0.65 -16.04
C ARG A 36 -2.92 -2.15 -15.83
N LEU A 37 -2.58 -2.53 -14.60
CA LEU A 37 -2.47 -3.94 -14.23
C LEU A 37 -3.87 -4.55 -14.07
N LEU A 38 -4.03 -5.74 -14.62
CA LEU A 38 -5.17 -6.62 -14.47
C LEU A 38 -4.90 -7.65 -13.37
N ARG A 39 -5.97 -8.22 -12.84
CA ARG A 39 -5.89 -9.33 -11.89
C ARG A 39 -5.54 -10.62 -12.65
N CYS A 40 -4.76 -11.52 -12.07
CA CYS A 40 -4.42 -12.79 -12.74
C CYS A 40 -5.59 -13.76 -12.94
N GLY A 41 -6.70 -13.58 -12.22
CA GLY A 41 -7.87 -14.46 -12.29
C GLY A 41 -7.72 -15.83 -11.62
N LYS A 42 -6.49 -16.30 -11.33
CA LYS A 42 -6.22 -17.68 -10.88
C LYS A 42 -5.89 -17.81 -9.39
N CYS A 43 -5.39 -16.76 -8.72
CA CYS A 43 -5.02 -16.86 -7.30
C CYS A 43 -6.25 -16.91 -6.38
N TYR A 44 -6.06 -17.44 -5.17
CA TYR A 44 -7.09 -17.58 -4.13
C TYR A 44 -7.95 -16.31 -3.94
N TRP A 45 -7.32 -15.15 -3.81
CA TRP A 45 -8.01 -13.87 -3.63
C TRP A 45 -8.73 -13.37 -4.89
N CYS A 46 -8.32 -13.79 -6.09
CA CYS A 46 -9.02 -13.51 -7.34
C CYS A 46 -10.31 -14.32 -7.48
N MET A 47 -10.27 -15.58 -7.07
CA MET A 47 -11.41 -16.50 -7.17
C MET A 47 -12.48 -16.25 -6.09
N ARG A 48 -12.13 -15.59 -4.98
CA ARG A 48 -13.13 -15.18 -3.97
C ARG A 48 -14.20 -14.28 -4.55
N ARG A 49 -15.42 -14.40 -4.02
CA ARG A 49 -16.52 -13.45 -4.27
C ARG A 49 -16.33 -12.18 -3.44
N ASP A 50 -17.05 -11.13 -3.80
CA ASP A 50 -17.06 -9.92 -2.98
C ASP A 50 -17.70 -10.23 -1.62
N CYS A 51 -17.03 -9.84 -0.53
CA CYS A 51 -17.43 -10.25 0.83
C CYS A 51 -18.73 -9.59 1.34
N GLY A 52 -19.21 -8.52 0.71
CA GLY A 52 -20.37 -7.74 1.15
C GLY A 52 -20.14 -6.86 2.40
N LYS A 53 -19.12 -7.15 3.21
CA LYS A 53 -18.95 -6.55 4.55
C LYS A 53 -17.91 -5.43 4.62
N CYS A 54 -16.88 -5.44 3.77
CA CYS A 54 -15.81 -4.44 3.82
C CYS A 54 -16.27 -3.06 3.30
N PRO A 55 -15.58 -1.95 3.64
CA PRO A 55 -15.98 -0.59 3.24
C PRO A 55 -16.10 -0.37 1.74
N THR A 56 -15.29 -1.06 0.92
CA THR A 56 -15.39 -0.98 -0.55
C THR A 56 -16.51 -1.86 -1.09
N CYS A 57 -16.88 -2.94 -0.41
CA CYS A 57 -18.06 -3.73 -0.75
C CYS A 57 -19.34 -2.99 -0.41
N LYS A 58 -19.43 -2.39 0.78
CA LYS A 58 -20.59 -1.57 1.18
C LYS A 58 -20.86 -0.40 0.24
N ASP A 59 -19.84 0.12 -0.46
CA ASP A 59 -20.00 1.15 -1.50
C ASP A 59 -20.57 0.60 -2.82
N LYS A 60 -20.50 -0.70 -3.12
CA LYS A 60 -20.99 -1.23 -4.41
C LYS A 60 -22.53 -1.19 -4.47
N ARG A 61 -23.08 -0.80 -5.62
CA ARG A 61 -24.54 -0.73 -5.87
C ARG A 61 -25.29 -2.03 -5.55
N LYS A 62 -24.73 -3.20 -5.89
CA LYS A 62 -25.35 -4.51 -5.59
C LYS A 62 -25.47 -4.83 -4.09
N PHE A 63 -24.77 -4.08 -3.23
CA PHE A 63 -24.84 -4.19 -1.78
C PHE A 63 -25.47 -2.92 -1.16
N GLY A 64 -26.17 -2.11 -1.96
CA GLY A 64 -26.89 -0.91 -1.49
C GLY A 64 -26.07 0.38 -1.41
N GLY A 65 -24.79 0.36 -1.81
CA GLY A 65 -23.94 1.55 -1.77
C GLY A 65 -24.08 2.49 -2.98
N GLU A 66 -23.60 3.72 -2.81
CA GLU A 66 -23.67 4.79 -3.83
C GLU A 66 -22.85 4.50 -5.11
N GLY A 67 -21.80 3.68 -5.00
CA GLY A 67 -20.90 3.32 -6.10
C GLY A 67 -19.88 4.41 -6.45
N LYS A 68 -19.55 5.30 -5.51
CA LYS A 68 -18.62 6.42 -5.75
C LYS A 68 -17.15 5.97 -5.74
N LYS A 69 -16.78 4.99 -4.90
CA LYS A 69 -15.37 4.57 -4.75
C LYS A 69 -14.87 3.74 -5.93
N LYS A 70 -15.75 2.94 -6.55
CA LYS A 70 -15.44 2.09 -7.73
C LYS A 70 -14.19 1.21 -7.56
N LYS A 71 -13.96 0.68 -6.34
CA LYS A 71 -12.84 -0.23 -6.04
C LYS A 71 -13.28 -1.69 -5.94
N ALA A 72 -12.31 -2.61 -6.01
CA ALA A 72 -12.52 -4.02 -5.72
C ALA A 72 -12.72 -4.25 -4.20
N CYS A 73 -13.26 -5.42 -3.83
CA CYS A 73 -13.31 -5.88 -2.45
C CYS A 73 -11.90 -5.91 -1.84
N LEU A 74 -11.74 -5.46 -0.58
CA LEU A 74 -10.45 -5.47 0.12
C LEU A 74 -9.88 -6.89 0.25
N PHE A 75 -10.73 -7.89 0.49
CA PHE A 75 -10.33 -9.30 0.59
C PHE A 75 -10.13 -9.99 -0.76
N ARG A 76 -10.02 -9.21 -1.84
CA ARG A 76 -9.75 -9.70 -3.18
C ARG A 76 -8.49 -9.01 -3.70
N GLN A 77 -7.37 -9.09 -2.98
CA GLN A 77 -6.09 -8.53 -3.42
C GLN A 77 -5.29 -9.57 -4.23
N CYS A 78 -4.97 -9.27 -5.48
CA CYS A 78 -4.24 -10.20 -6.35
C CYS A 78 -2.77 -10.33 -5.91
N LEU A 79 -2.25 -11.57 -5.85
CA LEU A 79 -0.84 -11.84 -5.49
C LEU A 79 0.14 -11.47 -6.61
N SER A 80 -0.27 -11.71 -7.85
CA SER A 80 0.55 -11.45 -9.04
C SER A 80 -0.32 -10.81 -10.12
N PRO A 81 -0.47 -9.47 -10.15
CA PRO A 81 -1.17 -8.77 -11.22
C PRO A 81 -0.43 -8.93 -12.57
N VAL A 82 -1.16 -8.90 -13.68
CA VAL A 82 -0.61 -9.04 -15.04
C VAL A 82 -0.86 -7.77 -15.84
N SER A 83 0.01 -7.43 -16.79
CA SER A 83 -0.23 -6.29 -17.69
C SER A 83 -1.46 -6.55 -18.57
N ALA A 84 -2.28 -5.52 -18.78
CA ALA A 84 -3.32 -5.58 -19.81
C ALA A 84 -2.65 -5.76 -21.19
N LYS A 85 -3.15 -6.72 -21.99
CA LYS A 85 -2.82 -6.81 -23.43
C LYS A 85 -3.52 -5.68 -24.19
#